data_AF-A0A7X7SG95-F1
#
_entry.id   AF-A0A7X7SG95-F1
#
_cell.length_a   1.000
_cell.length_b   1.000
_cell.length_c   1.000
_cell.angle_alpha   90.00
_cell.angle_beta   90.00
_cell.angle_gamma   90.00
#
_symmetry.space_group_name_H-M   'P 1'
#
loop_
_entity.id
_entity.type
_entity.pdbx_description
1 polymer ?
#
loop_
_entity_poly.entity_id
_entity_poly.type
_entity_poly.pdbx_seq_one_letter_code
_entity_poly.pdbx_strand_id
1 'polypeptide(L)'
;MLVVCVRRRSRASSISSAQPRKRTLPRCLRKRSLAPGRCRCGRRRIPPCPASTCPWLLDSSAVGDTEQLRASRRRSRSTTSSLTFSQLLAKPEAQPESGPEIAPPTTARRVFGLALPALGVLAAEPLYLLFDVAVVGRLGALPLAGLAVGGLILAMVSTQLTFLSYGTTARSSRRYGAGDRSGAVTEGVQATWLAVIVGLILVAAVQMFAAPIVGVIAGDSDIADAAVGWLRIAIFGVPLILISMAGNGWMRGVQNTIRPLRFVVAGLGLSAVLCPMLVHGLWGAPRMELDGSAVANVVGQSLTAALFVGALVAEKAPLRPQATIMLAQVVMGRDLILRSLAFQACFVSAAAVAARFGAAAVAAHQVVLHLWNLVALTLDSLAIAAQTLIGAALGGGRSAAARQLARQITVWSTGFAVWLAVLFAAGHHVMPRLFTSDADVLGQMGSAWWF
;
A
#
# COMPACT_ATOMS: atom_id res chain seq x y z
N MET A 1 2.50 39.92 0.33
CA MET A 1 2.19 40.86 1.43
C MET A 1 1.19 40.20 2.38
N LEU A 2 1.64 39.37 3.31
CA LEU A 2 1.05 39.17 4.65
C LEU A 2 2.01 38.29 5.44
N VAL A 3 2.41 38.73 6.63
CA VAL A 3 3.37 38.03 7.51
C VAL A 3 2.64 37.71 8.81
N VAL A 4 2.54 36.42 9.17
CA VAL A 4 1.98 36.00 10.46
C VAL A 4 3.12 35.62 11.39
N CYS A 5 3.28 36.40 12.46
CA CYS A 5 4.41 36.34 13.37
C CYS A 5 4.09 35.46 14.60
N VAL A 6 4.88 34.41 14.84
CA VAL A 6 4.71 33.50 15.99
C VAL A 6 5.43 34.07 17.22
N ARG A 7 4.67 34.57 18.20
CA ARG A 7 5.21 35.17 19.42
C ARG A 7 5.31 34.17 20.56
N ARG A 8 6.53 33.66 20.84
CA ARG A 8 6.85 32.95 22.08
C ARG A 8 6.59 33.82 23.32
N ARG A 9 6.07 33.24 24.39
CA ARG A 9 6.27 33.71 25.78
C ARG A 9 6.48 32.54 26.73
N SER A 10 7.68 32.45 27.29
CA SER A 10 7.97 31.70 28.51
C SER A 10 7.84 32.61 29.72
N ARG A 11 7.32 32.09 30.84
CA ARG A 11 7.75 32.50 32.19
C ARG A 11 7.48 31.36 33.17
N ALA A 12 8.45 31.13 34.05
CA ALA A 12 8.39 30.17 35.14
C ALA A 12 8.41 30.92 36.49
N SER A 13 8.43 30.16 37.59
CA SER A 13 8.53 30.57 39.01
C SER A 13 7.27 31.17 39.67
N SER A 14 6.98 30.97 40.96
CA SER A 14 7.28 29.88 41.93
C SER A 14 6.61 30.17 43.31
N ILE A 15 6.56 29.18 44.22
CA ILE A 15 6.46 29.28 45.71
C ILE A 15 5.05 29.31 46.37
N SER A 16 4.77 28.27 47.20
CA SER A 16 3.97 28.17 48.46
C SER A 16 2.51 28.67 48.52
N SER A 17 1.60 28.20 49.40
CA SER A 17 1.74 27.41 50.64
C SER A 17 0.41 26.71 51.05
N ALA A 18 0.47 25.91 52.13
CA ALA A 18 -0.62 25.50 53.04
C ALA A 18 -1.45 24.22 52.75
N GLN A 19 -1.43 23.33 53.75
CA GLN A 19 -2.27 22.13 53.95
C GLN A 19 -2.93 22.25 55.34
N PRO A 20 -4.17 21.76 55.57
CA PRO A 20 -4.40 20.51 56.34
C PRO A 20 -5.73 19.79 55.92
N ARG A 21 -6.36 18.80 56.58
CA ARG A 21 -6.14 17.99 57.81
C ARG A 21 -6.38 16.47 57.54
N LYS A 22 -5.42 15.64 57.98
CA LYS A 22 -5.54 14.30 58.60
C LYS A 22 -6.93 13.59 58.68
N ARG A 23 -6.96 12.29 58.31
CA ARG A 23 -7.61 11.21 59.09
C ARG A 23 -6.83 9.89 58.98
N THR A 24 -6.91 9.08 60.03
CA THR A 24 -5.90 8.09 60.47
C THR A 24 -6.28 6.62 60.23
N LEU A 25 -5.28 5.82 59.81
CA LEU A 25 -4.86 4.47 60.32
C LEU A 25 -5.85 3.26 60.24
N PRO A 26 -5.37 1.99 60.35
CA PRO A 26 -4.01 1.50 60.65
C PRO A 26 -3.38 0.51 59.63
N ARG A 27 -2.12 0.12 59.92
CA ARG A 27 -1.27 -0.88 59.24
C ARG A 27 -1.56 -2.33 59.73
N CYS A 28 -0.80 -3.27 59.13
CA CYS A 28 -0.52 -4.67 59.55
C CYS A 28 -1.50 -5.74 59.03
N LEU A 29 -1.08 -6.96 58.64
CA LEU A 29 0.25 -7.62 58.75
C LEU A 29 0.47 -8.67 57.63
N ARG A 30 1.73 -9.11 57.47
CA ARG A 30 2.23 -10.05 56.45
C ARG A 30 2.43 -11.45 57.07
N LYS A 31 1.86 -12.53 56.51
CA LYS A 31 2.29 -13.96 56.60
C LYS A 31 1.33 -14.84 55.77
N ARG A 32 1.81 -15.53 54.73
CA ARG A 32 2.41 -16.88 54.67
C ARG A 32 1.38 -18.01 54.48
N SER A 33 1.66 -18.81 53.46
CA SER A 33 1.04 -20.08 53.09
C SER A 33 1.01 -21.13 54.20
N LEU A 34 -0.04 -21.94 54.24
CA LEU A 34 -0.03 -23.35 54.65
C LEU A 34 -1.30 -24.05 54.13
N ALA A 35 -1.18 -25.33 53.77
CA ALA A 35 -2.28 -26.19 53.30
C ALA A 35 -2.56 -27.31 54.35
N PRO A 36 -3.37 -28.36 54.09
CA PRO A 36 -4.61 -28.56 54.83
C PRO A 36 -4.57 -29.69 55.89
N GLY A 37 -5.34 -29.54 56.98
CA GLY A 37 -5.44 -30.55 58.04
C GLY A 37 -6.70 -30.41 58.92
N ARG A 38 -7.36 -31.53 59.21
CA ARG A 38 -8.70 -31.71 59.83
C ARG A 38 -8.86 -31.18 61.27
N CYS A 39 -10.10 -30.79 61.64
CA CYS A 39 -10.81 -30.86 62.95
C CYS A 39 -11.71 -29.62 63.18
N ARG A 40 -12.88 -29.63 63.84
CA ARG A 40 -13.73 -30.71 64.44
C ARG A 40 -15.22 -30.26 64.50
N CYS A 41 -16.12 -31.18 64.87
CA CYS A 41 -17.59 -31.10 64.94
C CYS A 41 -18.26 -29.84 65.55
N GLY A 42 -19.50 -29.56 65.11
CA GLY A 42 -20.41 -28.56 65.70
C GLY A 42 -21.91 -28.80 65.47
N ARG A 43 -22.48 -29.84 66.11
CA ARG A 43 -23.91 -30.05 66.48
C ARG A 43 -25.04 -29.66 65.49
N ARG A 44 -25.80 -30.66 65.03
CA ARG A 44 -27.23 -30.91 65.39
C ARG A 44 -27.69 -32.28 64.86
N ARG A 45 -28.60 -32.95 65.57
CA ARG A 45 -29.21 -34.26 65.21
C ARG A 45 -30.69 -34.06 64.84
N ILE A 46 -31.19 -34.83 63.87
CA ILE A 46 -32.63 -35.12 63.68
C ILE A 46 -32.75 -36.63 63.34
N PRO A 47 -33.81 -37.37 63.79
CA PRO A 47 -33.86 -38.85 63.73
C PRO A 47 -34.31 -39.45 62.37
N PRO A 48 -34.28 -40.80 62.22
CA PRO A 48 -34.38 -41.50 60.93
C PRO A 48 -35.77 -42.07 60.61
N CYS A 49 -35.95 -42.52 59.35
CA CYS A 49 -36.95 -43.52 58.92
C CYS A 49 -36.41 -44.30 57.70
N PRO A 50 -36.94 -45.50 57.36
CA PRO A 50 -36.08 -46.64 57.08
C PRO A 50 -36.16 -47.23 55.66
N ALA A 51 -35.41 -48.31 55.44
CA ALA A 51 -35.22 -48.96 54.16
C ALA A 51 -36.37 -49.89 53.74
N SER A 52 -36.75 -49.80 52.46
CA SER A 52 -37.30 -50.84 51.59
C SER A 52 -37.35 -50.21 50.17
N THR A 53 -36.86 -50.81 49.09
CA THR A 53 -36.88 -52.22 48.70
C THR A 53 -35.60 -52.62 47.98
N CYS A 54 -35.05 -53.78 48.36
CA CYS A 54 -34.27 -54.62 47.45
C CYS A 54 -35.25 -55.64 46.84
N PRO A 55 -35.07 -56.03 45.57
CA PRO A 55 -34.91 -57.46 45.34
C PRO A 55 -33.62 -57.79 44.58
N TRP A 56 -32.84 -58.69 45.18
CA TRP A 56 -32.36 -59.94 44.58
C TRP A 56 -32.49 -60.06 43.06
N LEU A 57 -31.53 -60.54 42.28
CA LEU A 57 -30.18 -61.10 42.44
C LEU A 57 -29.91 -61.65 41.03
N LEU A 58 -28.66 -61.67 40.53
CA LEU A 58 -28.20 -62.76 39.66
C LEU A 58 -26.68 -62.68 39.49
N ASP A 59 -26.09 -63.84 39.20
CA ASP A 59 -24.71 -64.18 39.50
C ASP A 59 -23.88 -64.40 38.23
N SER A 60 -22.57 -64.20 38.36
CA SER A 60 -21.49 -64.80 37.55
C SER A 60 -21.35 -64.52 36.02
N SER A 61 -20.08 -64.27 35.64
CA SER A 61 -19.43 -64.67 34.38
C SER A 61 -19.82 -64.03 33.02
N ALA A 62 -19.22 -62.87 32.71
CA ALA A 62 -18.65 -62.49 31.40
C ALA A 62 -17.78 -61.23 31.62
N VAL A 63 -16.44 -61.29 31.68
CA VAL A 63 -15.48 -61.45 30.56
C VAL A 63 -15.72 -60.45 29.43
N GLY A 64 -14.85 -59.43 29.34
CA GLY A 64 -14.63 -58.63 28.12
C GLY A 64 -15.38 -57.30 27.98
N ASP A 65 -14.63 -56.21 27.89
CA ASP A 65 -14.84 -55.07 26.98
C ASP A 65 -16.15 -54.25 27.04
N THR A 66 -16.48 -53.67 28.20
CA THR A 66 -17.46 -52.54 28.28
C THR A 66 -17.01 -51.29 29.06
N GLU A 67 -15.75 -51.20 29.51
CA GLU A 67 -15.28 -50.02 30.27
C GLU A 67 -15.05 -48.75 29.42
N GLN A 68 -14.73 -48.88 28.13
CA GLN A 68 -14.45 -47.72 27.27
C GLN A 68 -15.71 -46.88 26.93
N LEU A 69 -16.91 -47.48 26.94
CA LEU A 69 -18.16 -46.81 26.54
C LEU A 69 -18.85 -46.03 27.67
N ARG A 70 -18.48 -46.24 28.95
CA ARG A 70 -18.98 -45.42 30.08
C ARG A 70 -18.10 -44.22 30.40
N ALA A 71 -16.81 -44.26 30.04
CA ALA A 71 -15.90 -43.12 30.21
C ALA A 71 -16.24 -41.93 29.28
N SER A 72 -16.70 -42.19 28.05
CA SER A 72 -17.04 -41.15 27.07
C SER A 72 -18.28 -40.32 27.44
N ARG A 73 -19.32 -40.94 28.02
CA ARG A 73 -20.55 -40.22 28.43
C ARG A 73 -20.43 -39.41 29.72
N ARG A 74 -19.45 -39.66 30.60
CA ARG A 74 -19.21 -38.83 31.79
C ARG A 74 -18.33 -37.59 31.53
N ARG A 75 -17.58 -37.55 30.42
CA ARG A 75 -16.73 -36.39 30.06
C ARG A 75 -17.48 -35.24 29.35
N SER A 76 -18.76 -35.42 29.03
CA SER A 76 -19.60 -34.47 28.28
C SER A 76 -20.41 -33.48 29.17
N ARG A 77 -20.28 -33.54 30.50
CA ARG A 77 -21.02 -32.67 31.43
C ARG A 77 -20.19 -32.19 32.63
N SER A 78 -19.12 -31.41 32.41
CA SER A 78 -18.51 -30.56 33.46
C SER A 78 -17.32 -29.68 33.00
N THR A 79 -17.42 -28.97 31.87
CA THR A 79 -16.40 -27.93 31.56
C THR A 79 -16.97 -26.68 30.87
N THR A 80 -17.98 -26.06 31.48
CA THR A 80 -18.27 -24.64 31.22
C THR A 80 -17.19 -23.79 31.87
N SER A 81 -16.00 -23.77 31.25
CA SER A 81 -14.86 -22.97 31.70
C SER A 81 -15.22 -21.49 31.56
N SER A 82 -15.46 -20.84 32.70
CA SER A 82 -15.53 -19.38 32.77
C SER A 82 -14.15 -18.82 32.47
N LEU A 83 -13.92 -18.43 31.21
CA LEU A 83 -12.75 -17.65 30.80
C LEU A 83 -12.72 -16.37 31.63
N THR A 84 -11.82 -16.33 32.61
CA THR A 84 -11.66 -15.17 33.48
C THR A 84 -11.19 -13.99 32.62
N PHE A 85 -11.73 -12.78 32.89
CA PHE A 85 -11.38 -11.56 32.16
C PHE A 85 -9.85 -11.28 32.10
N SER A 86 -9.10 -11.80 33.07
CA SER A 86 -7.63 -11.79 33.10
C SER A 86 -6.94 -12.65 32.04
N GLN A 87 -7.56 -13.72 31.52
CA GLN A 87 -6.99 -14.53 30.42
C GLN A 87 -7.17 -13.87 29.05
N LEU A 88 -8.21 -13.04 28.86
CA LEU A 88 -8.38 -12.21 27.66
C LEU A 88 -7.41 -11.02 27.60
N LEU A 89 -6.77 -10.68 28.73
CA LEU A 89 -5.70 -9.68 28.83
C LEU A 89 -4.30 -10.30 28.85
N ALA A 90 -4.17 -11.62 28.63
CA ALA A 90 -2.89 -12.29 28.49
C ALA A 90 -2.21 -11.83 27.19
N LYS A 91 -1.32 -10.83 27.32
CA LYS A 91 -0.42 -10.37 26.28
C LYS A 91 0.37 -11.58 25.75
N PRO A 92 0.45 -11.81 24.43
CA PRO A 92 1.20 -12.95 23.89
C PRO A 92 2.65 -12.85 24.38
N GLU A 93 3.16 -13.95 24.93
CA GLU A 93 4.53 -14.02 25.44
C GLU A 93 5.50 -13.75 24.29
N ALA A 94 6.29 -12.69 24.44
CA ALA A 94 7.36 -12.40 23.50
C ALA A 94 8.39 -13.53 23.60
N GLN A 95 8.74 -14.12 22.45
CA GLN A 95 9.85 -15.06 22.37
C GLN A 95 11.11 -14.40 22.92
N PRO A 96 11.98 -15.13 23.65
CA PRO A 96 13.18 -14.55 24.24
C PRO A 96 14.02 -13.90 23.15
N GLU A 97 14.43 -12.65 23.35
CA GLU A 97 15.32 -11.97 22.43
C GLU A 97 16.63 -12.75 22.36
N SER A 98 16.85 -13.45 21.24
CA SER A 98 18.21 -13.81 20.85
C SER A 98 19.01 -12.50 20.74
N GLY A 99 20.24 -12.51 21.26
CA GLY A 99 21.14 -11.37 21.18
C GLY A 99 21.33 -10.90 19.73
N PRO A 100 21.89 -9.70 19.48
CA PRO A 100 21.93 -9.08 18.16
C PRO A 100 22.79 -9.87 17.18
N GLU A 101 22.22 -10.93 16.62
CA GLU A 101 22.75 -11.68 15.50
C GLU A 101 22.75 -10.74 14.31
N ILE A 102 23.94 -10.23 14.00
CA ILE A 102 24.17 -9.28 12.92
C ILE A 102 23.90 -10.05 11.62
N ALA A 103 22.66 -9.95 11.14
CA ALA A 103 22.24 -10.56 9.89
C ALA A 103 23.26 -10.21 8.80
N PRO A 104 23.71 -11.20 8.00
CA PRO A 104 24.81 -11.01 7.08
C PRO A 104 24.52 -9.82 6.15
N PRO A 105 25.54 -9.00 5.81
CA PRO A 105 25.35 -7.77 5.05
C PRO A 105 24.61 -8.08 3.75
N THR A 106 23.53 -7.33 3.47
CA THR A 106 22.77 -7.59 2.25
C THR A 106 23.66 -7.40 1.03
N THR A 107 23.81 -8.47 0.26
CA THR A 107 24.54 -8.43 -1.00
C THR A 107 23.83 -7.47 -1.96
N ALA A 108 24.58 -6.64 -2.68
CA ALA A 108 24.03 -5.73 -3.69
C ALA A 108 23.12 -6.47 -4.70
N ARG A 109 23.47 -7.72 -5.06
CA ARG A 109 22.66 -8.65 -5.86
C ARG A 109 21.21 -8.81 -5.37
N ARG A 110 20.96 -8.79 -4.05
CA ARG A 110 19.60 -8.89 -3.48
C ARG A 110 18.82 -7.58 -3.64
N VAL A 111 19.47 -6.43 -3.49
CA VAL A 111 18.83 -5.12 -3.70
C VAL A 111 18.51 -4.93 -5.18
N PHE A 112 19.48 -5.14 -6.08
CA PHE A 112 19.25 -5.06 -7.53
C PHE A 112 18.25 -6.10 -8.05
N GLY A 113 18.24 -7.32 -7.49
CA GLY A 113 17.24 -8.34 -7.82
C GLY A 113 15.80 -7.96 -7.46
N LEU A 114 15.59 -7.03 -6.52
CA LEU A 114 14.29 -6.45 -6.21
C LEU A 114 14.03 -5.16 -7.00
N ALA A 115 15.04 -4.30 -7.12
CA ALA A 115 14.94 -2.99 -7.77
C ALA A 115 14.76 -3.09 -9.30
N LEU A 116 15.51 -3.93 -10.01
CA LEU A 116 15.43 -4.01 -11.48
C LEU A 116 14.03 -4.43 -11.98
N PRO A 117 13.35 -5.45 -11.40
CA PRO A 117 11.98 -5.74 -11.80
C PRO A 117 10.97 -4.65 -11.38
N ALA A 118 11.22 -3.94 -10.27
CA ALA A 118 10.39 -2.81 -9.86
C ALA A 118 10.55 -1.60 -10.82
N LEU A 119 11.78 -1.33 -11.29
CA LEU A 119 12.05 -0.34 -12.33
C LEU A 119 11.33 -0.68 -13.63
N GLY A 120 11.33 -1.96 -14.03
CA GLY A 120 10.56 -2.42 -15.19
C GLY A 120 9.06 -2.15 -15.06
N VAL A 121 8.47 -2.33 -13.87
CA VAL A 121 7.06 -1.96 -13.62
C VAL A 121 6.85 -0.45 -13.71
N LEU A 122 7.73 0.35 -13.09
CA LEU A 122 7.65 1.81 -13.09
C LEU A 122 7.84 2.43 -14.49
N ALA A 123 8.66 1.80 -15.34
CA ALA A 123 8.94 2.27 -16.70
C ALA A 123 7.90 1.82 -17.73
N ALA A 124 7.23 0.69 -17.51
CA ALA A 124 6.31 0.11 -18.50
C ALA A 124 5.12 1.03 -18.82
N GLU A 125 4.54 1.70 -17.82
CA GLU A 125 3.41 2.61 -18.01
C GLU A 125 3.80 3.88 -18.81
N PRO A 126 4.84 4.65 -18.46
CA PRO A 126 5.31 5.77 -19.29
C PRO A 126 5.70 5.38 -20.73
N LEU A 127 6.34 4.22 -20.92
CA LEU A 127 6.69 3.70 -22.25
C LEU A 127 5.44 3.35 -23.06
N TYR A 128 4.43 2.76 -22.42
CA TYR A 128 3.15 2.48 -23.06
C TYR A 128 2.40 3.76 -23.42
N LEU A 129 2.36 4.77 -22.54
CA LEU A 129 1.72 6.06 -22.82
C LEU A 129 2.34 6.76 -24.04
N LEU A 130 3.68 6.72 -24.19
CA LEU A 130 4.34 7.25 -25.38
C LEU A 130 3.93 6.50 -26.66
N PHE A 131 3.74 5.18 -26.58
CA PHE A 131 3.24 4.38 -27.70
C PHE A 131 1.77 4.71 -28.02
N ASP A 132 0.89 4.80 -27.02
CA ASP A 132 -0.55 5.13 -27.18
C ASP A 132 -0.71 6.52 -27.82
N VAL A 133 0.04 7.51 -27.34
CA VAL A 133 0.15 8.87 -27.94
C VAL A 133 0.62 8.82 -29.39
N ALA A 134 1.62 7.99 -29.72
CA ALA A 134 2.11 7.84 -31.10
C ALA A 134 1.13 7.09 -32.03
N VAL A 135 0.25 6.23 -31.47
CA VAL A 135 -0.81 5.55 -32.21
C VAL A 135 -1.97 6.52 -32.46
N VAL A 136 -2.51 7.17 -31.42
CA VAL A 136 -3.63 8.11 -31.54
C VAL A 136 -3.24 9.38 -32.31
N GLY A 137 -2.00 9.85 -32.16
CA GLY A 137 -1.49 11.01 -32.90
C GLY A 137 -1.53 10.88 -34.42
N ARG A 138 -1.59 9.66 -34.96
CA ARG A 138 -1.80 9.42 -36.41
C ARG A 138 -3.22 9.68 -36.90
N LEU A 139 -4.20 9.81 -36.01
CA LEU A 139 -5.56 10.25 -36.36
C LEU A 139 -5.65 11.78 -36.56
N GLY A 140 -4.71 12.55 -36.02
CA GLY A 140 -4.68 14.01 -36.11
C GLY A 140 -4.76 14.74 -34.76
N ALA A 141 -4.79 16.06 -34.81
CA ALA A 141 -4.65 16.92 -33.63
C ALA A 141 -5.83 16.83 -32.65
N LEU A 142 -7.07 16.72 -33.14
CA LEU A 142 -8.27 16.69 -32.29
C LEU A 142 -8.33 15.43 -31.39
N PRO A 143 -8.20 14.18 -31.92
CA PRO A 143 -8.09 12.98 -31.09
C PRO A 143 -6.92 13.02 -30.11
N LEU A 144 -5.77 13.56 -30.52
CA LEU A 144 -4.60 13.69 -29.67
C LEU A 144 -4.81 14.68 -28.50
N ALA A 145 -5.48 15.80 -28.75
CA ALA A 145 -5.87 16.75 -27.71
C ALA A 145 -6.90 16.14 -26.75
N GLY A 146 -7.90 15.40 -27.27
CA GLY A 146 -8.87 14.66 -26.47
C GLY A 146 -8.20 13.63 -25.54
N LEU A 147 -7.26 12.84 -26.07
CA LEU A 147 -6.43 11.91 -25.30
C LEU A 147 -5.62 12.63 -24.22
N ALA A 148 -5.00 13.78 -24.53
CA ALA A 148 -4.20 14.53 -23.58
C ALA A 148 -5.04 15.05 -22.40
N VAL A 149 -6.24 15.58 -22.65
CA VAL A 149 -7.16 16.07 -21.60
C VAL A 149 -7.72 14.90 -20.78
N GLY A 150 -8.23 13.85 -21.42
CA GLY A 150 -8.76 12.67 -20.74
C GLY A 150 -7.69 11.94 -19.91
N GLY A 151 -6.50 11.77 -20.49
CA GLY A 151 -5.34 11.17 -19.84
C GLY A 151 -4.83 11.97 -18.65
N LEU A 152 -4.82 13.32 -18.73
CA LEU A 152 -4.48 14.20 -17.60
C LEU A 152 -5.43 13.99 -16.41
N ILE A 153 -6.74 13.92 -16.65
CA ILE A 153 -7.75 13.67 -15.61
C ILE A 153 -7.51 12.29 -14.97
N LEU A 154 -7.33 11.25 -15.79
CA LEU A 154 -7.10 9.88 -15.31
C LEU A 154 -5.79 9.76 -14.50
N ALA A 155 -4.72 10.43 -14.95
CA ALA A 155 -3.43 10.48 -14.26
C ALA A 155 -3.53 11.21 -12.91
N MET A 156 -4.25 12.32 -12.83
CA MET A 156 -4.51 13.05 -11.58
C MET A 156 -5.28 12.20 -10.58
N VAL A 157 -6.32 11.47 -11.01
CA VAL A 157 -7.05 10.53 -10.14
C VAL A 157 -6.12 9.40 -9.66
N SER A 158 -5.37 8.78 -10.58
CA SER A 158 -4.57 7.58 -10.27
C SER A 158 -3.35 7.88 -9.39
N THR A 159 -2.66 9.01 -9.62
CA THR A 159 -1.43 9.38 -8.90
C THR A 159 -1.69 9.55 -7.40
N GLN A 160 -2.86 10.06 -7.02
CA GLN A 160 -3.26 10.23 -5.62
C GLN A 160 -3.49 8.91 -4.90
N LEU A 161 -3.80 7.84 -5.65
CA LEU A 161 -4.15 6.52 -5.11
C LEU A 161 -2.93 5.60 -4.95
N THR A 162 -1.74 6.05 -5.36
CA THR A 162 -0.46 5.35 -5.17
C THR A 162 -0.16 5.01 -3.70
N PHE A 163 -0.82 5.67 -2.74
CA PHE A 163 -0.79 5.29 -1.32
C PHE A 163 -1.15 3.81 -1.10
N LEU A 164 -2.03 3.25 -1.93
CA LEU A 164 -2.49 1.88 -1.81
C LEU A 164 -1.33 0.90 -2.04
N SER A 165 -0.46 1.18 -3.02
CA SER A 165 0.69 0.31 -3.30
C SER A 165 1.76 0.39 -2.21
N TYR A 166 2.20 1.61 -1.83
CA TYR A 166 3.24 1.77 -0.81
C TYR A 166 2.77 1.38 0.59
N GLY A 167 1.55 1.76 0.97
CA GLY A 167 0.94 1.41 2.26
C GLY A 167 0.77 -0.10 2.43
N THR A 168 0.30 -0.80 1.39
CA THR A 168 0.21 -2.27 1.38
C THR A 168 1.60 -2.89 1.44
N THR A 169 2.58 -2.36 0.69
CA THR A 169 3.98 -2.83 0.75
C THR A 169 4.50 -2.78 2.18
N ALA A 170 4.36 -1.64 2.87
CA ALA A 170 4.88 -1.45 4.22
C ALA A 170 4.22 -2.36 5.28
N ARG A 171 2.92 -2.67 5.15
CA ARG A 171 2.22 -3.62 6.03
C ARG A 171 2.61 -5.07 5.72
N SER A 172 2.54 -5.43 4.44
CA SER A 172 2.82 -6.78 3.94
C SER A 172 4.27 -7.19 4.20
N SER A 173 5.25 -6.30 3.99
CA SER A 173 6.66 -6.55 4.31
C SER A 173 6.90 -6.79 5.80
N ARG A 174 6.21 -6.06 6.70
CA ARG A 174 6.33 -6.29 8.16
C ARG A 174 5.76 -7.65 8.56
N ARG A 175 4.60 -8.03 8.02
CA ARG A 175 4.00 -9.37 8.22
C ARG A 175 4.92 -10.47 7.72
N TYR A 176 5.41 -10.35 6.49
CA TYR A 176 6.36 -11.29 5.89
C TYR A 176 7.66 -11.40 6.69
N GLY A 177 8.17 -10.27 7.21
CA GLY A 177 9.34 -10.21 8.08
C GLY A 177 9.19 -10.98 9.40
N ALA A 178 7.98 -11.04 9.94
CA ALA A 178 7.62 -11.81 11.13
C ALA A 178 7.40 -13.32 10.85
N GLY A 179 7.64 -13.79 9.62
CA GLY A 179 7.31 -15.15 9.18
C GLY A 179 5.84 -15.35 8.77
N ASP A 180 4.98 -14.34 8.99
CA ASP A 180 3.55 -14.39 8.72
C ASP A 180 3.23 -14.04 7.25
N ARG A 181 3.57 -14.97 6.34
CA ARG A 181 3.24 -14.83 4.90
C ARG A 181 1.72 -14.79 4.67
N SER A 182 0.92 -15.54 5.43
CA SER A 182 -0.54 -15.55 5.29
C SER A 182 -1.14 -14.18 5.62
N GLY A 183 -0.70 -13.55 6.71
CA GLY A 183 -1.04 -12.17 7.05
C GLY A 183 -0.52 -11.17 6.02
N ALA A 184 0.67 -11.38 5.45
CA ALA A 184 1.22 -10.53 4.38
C ALA A 184 0.38 -10.55 3.10
N VAL A 185 -0.18 -11.71 2.74
CA VAL A 185 -1.14 -11.86 1.63
C VAL A 185 -2.52 -11.31 2.02
N THR A 186 -2.95 -11.50 3.27
CA THR A 186 -4.22 -10.95 3.78
C THR A 186 -4.23 -9.41 3.68
N GLU A 187 -3.11 -8.73 3.96
CA GLU A 187 -2.98 -7.29 3.71
C GLU A 187 -3.23 -6.93 2.23
N GLY A 188 -2.78 -7.77 1.29
CA GLY A 188 -3.10 -7.67 -0.13
C GLY A 188 -4.59 -7.86 -0.43
N VAL A 189 -5.25 -8.85 0.18
CA VAL A 189 -6.72 -9.05 0.07
C VAL A 189 -7.48 -7.79 0.48
N GLN A 190 -7.12 -7.18 1.59
CA GLN A 190 -7.81 -5.98 2.09
C GLN A 190 -7.55 -4.75 1.22
N ALA A 191 -6.33 -4.64 0.66
CA ALA A 191 -6.00 -3.60 -0.32
C ALA A 191 -6.78 -3.78 -1.62
N THR A 192 -7.00 -5.02 -2.09
CA THR A 192 -7.84 -5.33 -3.26
C THR A 192 -9.31 -5.03 -3.01
N TRP A 193 -9.85 -5.31 -1.82
CA TRP A 193 -11.22 -4.89 -1.46
C TRP A 193 -11.36 -3.35 -1.43
N LEU A 194 -10.36 -2.66 -0.88
CA LEU A 194 -10.32 -1.19 -0.87
C LEU A 194 -10.20 -0.63 -2.29
N ALA A 195 -9.40 -1.26 -3.17
CA ALA A 195 -9.28 -0.92 -4.59
C ALA A 195 -10.63 -0.99 -5.32
N VAL A 196 -11.38 -2.08 -5.13
CA VAL A 196 -12.70 -2.26 -5.76
C VAL A 196 -13.68 -1.20 -5.26
N ILE A 197 -13.77 -0.98 -3.95
CA ILE A 197 -14.73 -0.01 -3.36
C ILE A 197 -14.40 1.41 -3.81
N VAL A 198 -13.14 1.85 -3.67
CA VAL A 198 -12.71 3.19 -4.07
C VAL A 198 -12.82 3.37 -5.60
N GLY A 199 -12.42 2.35 -6.36
CA GLY A 199 -12.53 2.36 -7.82
C GLY A 199 -13.97 2.50 -8.31
N LEU A 200 -14.92 1.74 -7.75
CA LEU A 200 -16.33 1.84 -8.12
C LEU A 200 -16.95 3.19 -7.75
N ILE A 201 -16.55 3.78 -6.61
CA ILE A 201 -16.96 5.15 -6.24
C ILE A 201 -16.42 6.17 -7.24
N LEU A 202 -15.16 6.04 -7.67
CA LEU A 202 -14.55 6.92 -8.67
C LEU A 202 -15.16 6.75 -10.06
N VAL A 203 -15.50 5.52 -10.47
CA VAL A 203 -16.26 5.25 -11.69
C VAL A 203 -17.62 5.95 -11.62
N ALA A 204 -18.40 5.76 -10.56
CA ALA A 204 -19.70 6.40 -10.42
C ALA A 204 -19.60 7.93 -10.44
N ALA A 205 -18.62 8.50 -9.72
CA ALA A 205 -18.39 9.94 -9.68
C ALA A 205 -18.01 10.51 -11.05
N VAL A 206 -17.01 9.94 -11.74
CA VAL A 206 -16.59 10.46 -13.05
C VAL A 206 -17.64 10.17 -14.12
N GLN A 207 -18.36 9.05 -14.11
CA GLN A 207 -19.49 8.85 -15.05
C GLN A 207 -20.60 9.90 -14.88
N MET A 208 -20.84 10.36 -13.64
CA MET A 208 -21.81 11.43 -13.35
C MET A 208 -21.27 12.83 -13.73
N PHE A 209 -19.98 13.08 -13.51
CA PHE A 209 -19.37 14.41 -13.63
C PHE A 209 -18.36 14.58 -14.78
N ALA A 210 -18.25 13.63 -15.73
CA ALA A 210 -17.26 13.67 -16.81
C ALA A 210 -17.34 14.96 -17.63
N ALA A 211 -18.53 15.34 -18.08
CA ALA A 211 -18.75 16.54 -18.87
C ALA A 211 -18.33 17.83 -18.12
N PRO A 212 -18.83 18.13 -16.90
CA PRO A 212 -18.38 19.32 -16.18
C PRO A 212 -16.90 19.29 -15.76
N ILE A 213 -16.32 18.12 -15.46
CA ILE A 213 -14.88 18.00 -15.16
C ILE A 213 -14.04 18.36 -16.40
N VAL A 214 -14.40 17.84 -17.57
CA VAL A 214 -13.68 18.12 -18.83
C VAL A 214 -13.92 19.57 -19.27
N GLY A 215 -15.15 20.08 -19.18
CA GLY A 215 -15.48 21.46 -19.57
C GLY A 215 -14.73 22.53 -18.76
N VAL A 216 -14.40 22.26 -17.49
CA VAL A 216 -13.51 23.15 -16.69
C VAL A 216 -12.08 23.22 -17.23
N ILE A 217 -11.62 22.20 -17.97
CA ILE A 217 -10.26 22.12 -18.52
C ILE A 217 -10.21 22.55 -20.00
N ALA A 218 -11.18 22.12 -20.80
CA ALA A 218 -11.19 22.27 -22.27
C ALA A 218 -12.26 23.25 -22.81
N GLY A 219 -13.10 23.82 -21.93
CA GLY A 219 -14.26 24.64 -22.32
C GLY A 219 -15.31 23.84 -23.09
N ASP A 220 -16.23 24.56 -23.74
CA ASP A 220 -17.16 23.99 -24.72
C ASP A 220 -16.46 23.93 -26.08
N SER A 221 -15.85 22.79 -26.40
CA SER A 221 -15.09 22.57 -27.64
C SER A 221 -15.14 21.12 -28.10
N ASP A 222 -14.88 20.86 -29.39
CA ASP A 222 -14.78 19.49 -29.93
C ASP A 222 -13.77 18.61 -29.16
N ILE A 223 -12.74 19.24 -28.57
CA ILE A 223 -11.73 18.58 -27.73
C ILE A 223 -12.37 18.06 -26.44
N ALA A 224 -13.32 18.81 -25.87
CA ALA A 224 -14.07 18.39 -24.69
C ALA A 224 -14.94 17.17 -24.98
N ASP A 225 -15.68 17.16 -26.10
CA ASP A 225 -16.51 16.02 -26.48
C ASP A 225 -15.66 14.75 -26.72
N ALA A 226 -14.54 14.89 -27.45
CA ALA A 226 -13.58 13.80 -27.67
C ALA A 226 -12.99 13.27 -26.34
N ALA A 227 -12.61 14.17 -25.41
CA ALA A 227 -12.10 13.80 -24.10
C ALA A 227 -13.17 13.15 -23.20
N VAL A 228 -14.43 13.58 -23.28
CA VAL A 228 -15.56 12.97 -22.53
C VAL A 228 -15.85 11.56 -23.02
N GLY A 229 -15.85 11.33 -24.33
CA GLY A 229 -16.01 9.98 -24.92
C GLY A 229 -14.95 9.02 -24.38
N TRP A 230 -13.68 9.38 -24.58
CA TRP A 230 -12.53 8.59 -24.11
C TRP A 230 -12.57 8.36 -22.60
N LEU A 231 -12.80 9.40 -21.80
CA LEU A 231 -12.78 9.33 -20.33
C LEU A 231 -13.90 8.42 -19.79
N ARG A 232 -15.08 8.44 -20.40
CA ARG A 232 -16.22 7.59 -20.01
C ARG A 232 -15.96 6.10 -20.21
N ILE A 233 -15.06 5.74 -21.12
CA ILE A 233 -14.59 4.37 -21.32
C ILE A 233 -13.40 4.09 -20.39
N ALA A 234 -12.39 4.96 -20.41
CA ALA A 234 -11.14 4.76 -19.68
C ALA A 234 -11.32 4.69 -18.15
N ILE A 235 -12.36 5.33 -17.58
CA ILE A 235 -12.62 5.30 -16.14
C ILE A 235 -12.91 3.87 -15.61
N PHE A 236 -13.49 2.98 -16.42
CA PHE A 236 -13.67 1.57 -16.03
C PHE A 236 -12.33 0.84 -15.80
N GLY A 237 -11.22 1.44 -16.25
CA GLY A 237 -9.85 1.06 -15.93
C GLY A 237 -9.43 1.35 -14.48
N VAL A 238 -9.97 2.38 -13.81
CA VAL A 238 -9.53 2.79 -12.46
C VAL A 238 -9.62 1.66 -11.42
N PRO A 239 -10.72 0.90 -11.27
CA PRO A 239 -10.75 -0.26 -10.38
C PRO A 239 -9.63 -1.27 -10.68
N LEU A 240 -9.31 -1.49 -11.96
CA LEU A 240 -8.34 -2.47 -12.44
C LEU A 240 -6.90 -2.01 -12.18
N ILE A 241 -6.62 -0.71 -12.37
CA ILE A 241 -5.37 -0.05 -11.98
C ILE A 241 -5.18 -0.17 -10.47
N LEU A 242 -6.22 0.09 -9.66
CA LEU A 242 -6.13 -0.01 -8.20
C LEU A 242 -5.91 -1.44 -7.70
N ILE A 243 -6.56 -2.44 -8.32
CA ILE A 243 -6.29 -3.85 -8.05
C ILE A 243 -4.82 -4.18 -8.38
N SER A 244 -4.30 -3.63 -9.48
CA SER A 244 -2.90 -3.81 -9.90
C SER A 244 -1.90 -3.09 -8.98
N MET A 245 -2.26 -1.94 -8.40
CA MET A 245 -1.50 -1.23 -7.37
C MET A 245 -1.45 -2.01 -6.05
N ALA A 246 -2.59 -2.53 -5.59
CA ALA A 246 -2.69 -3.39 -4.41
C ALA A 246 -1.89 -4.69 -4.60
N GLY A 247 -2.04 -5.32 -5.77
CA GLY A 247 -1.29 -6.48 -6.23
C GLY A 247 0.23 -6.26 -6.20
N ASN A 248 0.70 -5.17 -6.81
CA ASN A 248 2.07 -4.72 -6.71
C ASN A 248 2.53 -4.58 -5.25
N GLY A 249 1.71 -3.95 -4.41
CA GLY A 249 2.05 -3.65 -3.02
C GLY A 249 2.35 -4.90 -2.19
N TRP A 250 1.44 -5.88 -2.18
CA TRP A 250 1.65 -7.09 -1.38
C TRP A 250 2.76 -7.99 -1.97
N MET A 251 2.87 -8.08 -3.30
CA MET A 251 3.91 -8.89 -3.95
C MET A 251 5.31 -8.31 -3.72
N ARG A 252 5.46 -6.97 -3.77
CA ARG A 252 6.67 -6.26 -3.31
C ARG A 252 6.93 -6.54 -1.82
N GLY A 253 5.89 -6.55 -0.98
CA GLY A 253 5.98 -6.85 0.45
C GLY A 253 6.58 -8.24 0.75
N VAL A 254 6.13 -9.28 0.03
CA VAL A 254 6.67 -10.65 0.14
C VAL A 254 7.93 -10.91 -0.71
N GLN A 255 8.63 -9.85 -1.14
CA GLN A 255 9.89 -9.91 -1.92
C GLN A 255 9.77 -10.59 -3.30
N ASN A 256 8.58 -10.61 -3.90
CA ASN A 256 8.35 -11.15 -5.24
C ASN A 256 8.05 -10.02 -6.24
N THR A 257 9.09 -9.42 -6.80
CA THR A 257 8.98 -8.31 -7.77
C THR A 257 8.91 -8.77 -9.23
N ILE A 258 9.33 -10.01 -9.53
CA ILE A 258 9.33 -10.57 -10.90
C ILE A 258 7.90 -10.88 -11.39
N ARG A 259 7.02 -11.42 -10.55
CA ARG A 259 5.62 -11.69 -10.95
C ARG A 259 4.85 -10.40 -11.32
N PRO A 260 4.89 -9.31 -10.51
CA PRO A 260 4.32 -8.02 -10.89
C PRO A 260 4.77 -7.51 -12.25
N LEU A 261 6.08 -7.58 -12.54
CA LEU A 261 6.62 -7.18 -13.85
C LEU A 261 5.97 -7.97 -14.99
N ARG A 262 5.91 -9.30 -14.88
CA ARG A 262 5.31 -10.16 -15.91
C ARG A 262 3.82 -9.86 -16.12
N PHE A 263 3.08 -9.55 -15.06
CA PHE A 263 1.65 -9.26 -15.16
C PHE A 263 1.39 -7.90 -15.83
N VAL A 264 2.14 -6.87 -15.45
CA VAL A 264 2.06 -5.52 -16.04
C VAL A 264 2.49 -5.55 -17.51
N VAL A 265 3.59 -6.22 -17.84
CA VAL A 265 4.05 -6.36 -19.23
C VAL A 265 3.07 -7.19 -20.08
N ALA A 266 2.44 -8.23 -19.54
CA ALA A 266 1.42 -8.99 -20.27
C ALA A 266 0.18 -8.15 -20.59
N GLY A 267 -0.31 -7.36 -19.64
CA GLY A 267 -1.46 -6.47 -19.86
C GLY A 267 -1.16 -5.32 -20.80
N LEU A 268 -0.05 -4.60 -20.59
CA LEU A 268 0.35 -3.50 -21.49
C LEU A 268 0.75 -4.01 -22.88
N GLY A 269 1.30 -5.22 -22.98
CA GLY A 269 1.53 -5.89 -24.26
C GLY A 269 0.22 -6.20 -25.00
N LEU A 270 -0.82 -6.64 -24.28
CA LEU A 270 -2.16 -6.81 -24.86
C LEU A 270 -2.73 -5.47 -25.31
N SER A 271 -2.67 -4.42 -24.49
CA SER A 271 -3.08 -3.06 -24.89
C SER A 271 -2.30 -2.54 -26.10
N ALA A 272 -0.99 -2.79 -26.19
CA ALA A 272 -0.15 -2.36 -27.31
C ALA A 272 -0.48 -3.06 -28.64
N VAL A 273 -1.03 -4.27 -28.59
CA VAL A 273 -1.57 -4.96 -29.78
C VAL A 273 -2.98 -4.47 -30.12
N LEU A 274 -3.86 -4.32 -29.11
CA LEU A 274 -5.24 -3.90 -29.33
C LEU A 274 -5.38 -2.42 -29.74
N CYS A 275 -4.52 -1.52 -29.24
CA CYS A 275 -4.61 -0.09 -29.52
C CYS A 275 -4.54 0.20 -31.03
N PRO A 276 -3.47 -0.14 -31.78
CA PRO A 276 -3.45 0.11 -33.23
C PRO A 276 -4.56 -0.64 -33.98
N MET A 277 -4.96 -1.83 -33.50
CA MET A 277 -6.04 -2.62 -34.09
C MET A 277 -7.40 -1.90 -34.01
N LEU A 278 -7.81 -1.44 -32.83
CA LEU A 278 -9.10 -0.76 -32.60
C LEU A 278 -9.09 0.70 -33.07
N VAL A 279 -7.97 1.41 -32.89
CA VAL A 279 -7.85 2.82 -33.30
C VAL A 279 -7.93 2.97 -34.82
N HIS A 280 -7.26 2.09 -35.59
CA HIS A 280 -7.18 2.20 -37.05
C HIS A 280 -8.08 1.22 -37.81
N GLY A 281 -8.74 0.27 -37.14
CA GLY A 281 -9.56 -0.78 -37.79
C GLY A 281 -8.74 -1.85 -38.51
N LEU A 282 -7.55 -2.19 -38.02
CA LEU A 282 -6.68 -3.19 -38.65
C LEU A 282 -7.23 -4.60 -38.46
N TRP A 283 -6.88 -5.51 -39.38
CA TRP A 283 -7.25 -6.93 -39.33
C TRP A 283 -8.77 -7.22 -39.21
N GLY A 284 -9.60 -6.34 -39.77
CA GLY A 284 -11.06 -6.49 -39.75
C GLY A 284 -11.73 -6.06 -38.43
N ALA A 285 -10.98 -5.43 -37.52
CA ALA A 285 -11.54 -4.82 -36.33
C ALA A 285 -12.43 -3.59 -36.67
N PRO A 286 -13.44 -3.27 -35.84
CA PRO A 286 -14.15 -2.00 -35.96
C PRO A 286 -13.18 -0.85 -35.72
N ARG A 287 -13.20 0.18 -36.59
CA ARG A 287 -12.46 1.42 -36.40
C ARG A 287 -13.18 2.28 -35.36
N MET A 288 -12.65 2.27 -34.14
CA MET A 288 -13.18 3.00 -32.98
C MET A 288 -12.41 4.30 -32.69
N GLU A 289 -11.40 4.62 -33.49
CA GLU A 289 -10.60 5.85 -33.39
C GLU A 289 -10.10 6.11 -31.96
N LEU A 290 -10.35 7.29 -31.37
CA LEU A 290 -9.90 7.63 -30.02
C LEU A 290 -10.41 6.65 -28.96
N ASP A 291 -11.70 6.28 -29.02
CA ASP A 291 -12.32 5.35 -28.07
C ASP A 291 -11.69 3.95 -28.13
N GLY A 292 -11.12 3.58 -29.28
CA GLY A 292 -10.35 2.34 -29.45
C GLY A 292 -9.13 2.24 -28.54
N SER A 293 -8.46 3.36 -28.26
CA SER A 293 -7.35 3.44 -27.29
C SER A 293 -7.87 3.18 -25.86
N ALA A 294 -8.97 3.84 -25.45
CA ALA A 294 -9.56 3.63 -24.14
C ALA A 294 -10.00 2.16 -23.92
N VAL A 295 -10.62 1.52 -24.92
CA VAL A 295 -11.00 0.10 -24.85
C VAL A 295 -9.76 -0.80 -24.75
N ALA A 296 -8.74 -0.59 -25.58
CA ALA A 296 -7.48 -1.35 -25.52
C ALA A 296 -6.81 -1.25 -24.13
N ASN A 297 -6.85 -0.06 -23.53
CA ASN A 297 -6.32 0.19 -22.18
C ASN A 297 -7.11 -0.58 -21.11
N VAL A 298 -8.45 -0.51 -21.12
CA VAL A 298 -9.30 -1.25 -20.18
C VAL A 298 -9.13 -2.77 -20.32
N VAL A 299 -8.97 -3.30 -21.53
CA VAL A 299 -8.77 -4.74 -21.77
C VAL A 299 -7.43 -5.24 -21.22
N GLY A 300 -6.32 -4.54 -21.48
CA GLY A 300 -5.01 -4.93 -20.92
C GLY A 300 -4.91 -4.72 -19.41
N GLN A 301 -5.56 -3.70 -18.87
CA GLN A 301 -5.72 -3.52 -17.42
C GLN A 301 -6.57 -4.64 -16.80
N SER A 302 -7.59 -5.12 -17.52
CA SER A 302 -8.41 -6.28 -17.08
C SER A 302 -7.57 -7.54 -16.99
N LEU A 303 -6.71 -7.82 -17.98
CA LEU A 303 -5.75 -8.93 -17.92
C LEU A 303 -4.79 -8.77 -16.74
N THR A 304 -4.22 -7.57 -16.54
CA THR A 304 -3.30 -7.29 -15.42
C THR A 304 -3.97 -7.56 -14.06
N ALA A 305 -5.17 -7.01 -13.86
CA ALA A 305 -5.96 -7.20 -12.65
C ALA A 305 -6.34 -8.67 -12.43
N ALA A 306 -6.77 -9.38 -13.47
CA ALA A 306 -7.08 -10.80 -13.40
C ALA A 306 -5.86 -11.66 -13.01
N LEU A 307 -4.67 -11.34 -13.52
CA LEU A 307 -3.43 -12.03 -13.13
C LEU A 307 -3.05 -11.77 -11.67
N PHE A 308 -3.21 -10.53 -11.17
CA PHE A 308 -3.01 -10.21 -9.75
C PHE A 308 -4.03 -10.89 -8.83
N VAL A 309 -5.31 -10.92 -9.20
CA VAL A 309 -6.36 -11.62 -8.45
C VAL A 309 -6.14 -13.13 -8.47
N GLY A 310 -5.79 -13.70 -9.63
CA GLY A 310 -5.44 -15.12 -9.74
C GLY A 310 -4.25 -15.50 -8.86
N ALA A 311 -3.21 -14.66 -8.83
CA ALA A 311 -2.06 -14.86 -7.93
C ALA A 311 -2.44 -14.75 -6.44
N LEU A 312 -3.39 -13.88 -6.09
CA LEU A 312 -3.89 -13.71 -4.73
C LEU A 312 -4.73 -14.91 -4.27
N VAL A 313 -5.61 -15.44 -5.13
CA VAL A 313 -6.41 -16.65 -4.89
C VAL A 313 -5.51 -17.89 -4.77
N ALA A 314 -4.44 -17.97 -5.57
CA ALA A 314 -3.49 -19.08 -5.55
C ALA A 314 -2.71 -19.23 -4.22
N GLU A 315 -2.52 -18.14 -3.46
CA GLU A 315 -1.89 -18.19 -2.13
C GLU A 315 -2.83 -18.74 -1.02
N LYS A 316 -4.12 -19.03 -1.34
CA LYS A 316 -5.12 -19.64 -0.44
C LYS A 316 -5.37 -18.89 0.88
N ALA A 317 -5.05 -17.60 0.93
CA ALA A 317 -5.36 -16.73 2.08
C ALA A 317 -6.87 -16.45 2.23
N PRO A 318 -7.37 -16.10 3.42
CA PRO A 318 -8.79 -15.81 3.63
C PRO A 318 -9.23 -14.55 2.85
N LEU A 319 -10.07 -14.75 1.83
CA LEU A 319 -10.55 -13.68 0.93
C LEU A 319 -11.62 -12.75 1.56
N ARG A 320 -11.99 -12.96 2.83
CA ARG A 320 -13.07 -12.21 3.50
C ARG A 320 -12.63 -10.76 3.80
N PRO A 321 -13.47 -9.75 3.56
CA PRO A 321 -13.18 -8.37 3.93
C PRO A 321 -13.08 -8.21 5.45
N GLN A 322 -12.15 -7.38 5.92
CA GLN A 322 -11.85 -7.10 7.32
C GLN A 322 -11.71 -5.59 7.50
N ALA A 323 -12.81 -4.94 7.89
CA ALA A 323 -12.90 -3.48 8.01
C ALA A 323 -11.78 -2.86 8.85
N THR A 324 -11.33 -3.52 9.93
CA THR A 324 -10.23 -3.06 10.79
C THR A 324 -8.90 -2.91 10.05
N ILE A 325 -8.58 -3.83 9.13
CA ILE A 325 -7.34 -3.77 8.34
C ILE A 325 -7.49 -2.72 7.24
N MET A 326 -8.64 -2.68 6.55
CA MET A 326 -8.93 -1.68 5.51
C MET A 326 -8.84 -0.26 6.08
N LEU A 327 -9.46 0.00 7.24
CA LEU A 327 -9.38 1.29 7.93
C LEU A 327 -7.93 1.64 8.30
N ALA A 328 -7.15 0.67 8.77
CA ALA A 328 -5.74 0.89 9.08
C ALA A 328 -4.85 1.10 7.84
N GLN A 329 -5.29 0.69 6.64
CA GLN A 329 -4.67 1.08 5.36
C GLN A 329 -5.07 2.50 4.96
N VAL A 330 -6.36 2.87 5.08
CA VAL A 330 -6.86 4.23 4.81
C VAL A 330 -6.19 5.29 5.71
N VAL A 331 -5.99 4.99 6.99
CA VAL A 331 -5.34 5.92 7.94
C VAL A 331 -3.88 6.22 7.55
N MET A 332 -3.11 5.23 7.08
CA MET A 332 -1.78 5.50 6.50
C MET A 332 -1.86 6.14 5.11
N GLY A 333 -2.93 5.86 4.37
CA GLY A 333 -3.22 6.48 3.08
C GLY A 333 -3.36 7.99 3.17
N ARG A 334 -4.05 8.49 4.20
CA ARG A 334 -4.23 9.93 4.47
C ARG A 334 -2.91 10.71 4.43
N ASP A 335 -1.89 10.22 5.13
CA ASP A 335 -0.62 10.93 5.27
C ASP A 335 0.19 10.89 3.96
N LEU A 336 0.08 9.79 3.18
CA LEU A 336 0.69 9.70 1.86
C LEU A 336 -0.04 10.55 0.80
N ILE A 337 -1.38 10.60 0.84
CA ILE A 337 -2.19 11.46 -0.03
C ILE A 337 -1.85 12.93 0.24
N LEU A 338 -1.76 13.33 1.52
CA LEU A 338 -1.37 14.68 1.91
C LEU A 338 0.05 15.03 1.40
N ARG A 339 0.99 14.09 1.47
CA ARG A 339 2.33 14.24 0.88
C ARG A 339 2.27 14.45 -0.63
N SER A 340 1.49 13.65 -1.36
CA SER A 340 1.33 13.79 -2.82
C SER A 340 0.65 15.09 -3.22
N LEU A 341 -0.39 15.52 -2.50
CA LEU A 341 -1.04 16.82 -2.71
C LEU A 341 -0.07 17.99 -2.46
N ALA A 342 0.76 17.90 -1.41
CA ALA A 342 1.78 18.92 -1.14
C ALA A 342 2.83 19.00 -2.26
N PHE A 343 3.28 17.86 -2.81
CA PHE A 343 4.16 17.86 -3.98
C PHE A 343 3.49 18.48 -5.21
N GLN A 344 2.24 18.12 -5.51
CA GLN A 344 1.51 18.72 -6.64
C GLN A 344 1.32 20.23 -6.46
N ALA A 345 0.99 20.70 -5.26
CA ALA A 345 0.92 22.13 -4.97
C ALA A 345 2.27 22.84 -5.21
N CYS A 346 3.39 22.19 -4.86
CA CYS A 346 4.73 22.73 -5.14
C CYS A 346 5.03 22.79 -6.64
N PHE A 347 4.77 21.72 -7.40
CA PHE A 347 5.01 21.67 -8.85
C PHE A 347 4.14 22.68 -9.62
N VAL A 348 2.85 22.74 -9.32
CA VAL A 348 1.93 23.71 -9.94
C VAL A 348 2.35 25.14 -9.58
N SER A 349 2.78 25.40 -8.34
CA SER A 349 3.29 26.72 -7.95
C SER A 349 4.58 27.09 -8.69
N ALA A 350 5.52 26.15 -8.85
CA ALA A 350 6.77 26.37 -9.57
C ALA A 350 6.51 26.66 -11.06
N ALA A 351 5.64 25.87 -11.72
CA ALA A 351 5.23 26.09 -13.10
C ALA A 351 4.50 27.44 -13.28
N ALA A 352 3.62 27.82 -12.34
CA ALA A 352 2.94 29.11 -12.35
C ALA A 352 3.89 30.30 -12.13
N VAL A 353 4.97 30.13 -11.36
CA VAL A 353 6.03 31.13 -11.25
C VAL A 353 6.82 31.22 -12.56
N ALA A 354 7.23 30.09 -13.14
CA ALA A 354 7.93 30.06 -14.44
C ALA A 354 7.12 30.73 -15.56
N ALA A 355 5.79 30.54 -15.58
CA ALA A 355 4.88 31.17 -16.54
C ALA A 355 4.91 32.70 -16.51
N ARG A 356 5.25 33.30 -15.37
CA ARG A 356 5.36 34.77 -15.23
C ARG A 356 6.68 35.33 -15.76
N PHE A 357 7.67 34.47 -16.06
CA PHE A 357 8.93 34.85 -16.72
C PHE A 357 8.90 34.63 -18.25
N GLY A 358 7.79 34.13 -18.80
CA GLY A 358 7.58 33.96 -20.24
C GLY A 358 7.70 32.52 -20.74
N ALA A 359 7.33 32.31 -22.00
CA ALA A 359 7.19 30.98 -22.60
C ALA A 359 8.49 30.15 -22.56
N ALA A 360 9.65 30.77 -22.83
CA ALA A 360 10.95 30.10 -22.80
C ALA A 360 11.29 29.53 -21.42
N ALA A 361 10.95 30.24 -20.34
CA ALA A 361 11.16 29.78 -18.96
C ALA A 361 10.25 28.60 -18.60
N VAL A 362 8.99 28.59 -19.07
CA VAL A 362 8.09 27.43 -18.90
C VAL A 362 8.59 26.21 -19.66
N ALA A 363 8.99 26.39 -20.92
CA ALA A 363 9.51 25.29 -21.75
C ALA A 363 10.75 24.66 -21.10
N ALA A 364 11.71 25.49 -20.66
CA ALA A 364 12.89 25.02 -19.93
C ALA A 364 12.51 24.27 -18.64
N HIS A 365 11.56 24.81 -17.85
CA HIS A 365 11.07 24.16 -16.64
C HIS A 365 10.42 22.79 -16.91
N GLN A 366 9.61 22.65 -17.97
CA GLN A 366 8.99 21.36 -18.32
C GLN A 366 10.03 20.33 -18.75
N VAL A 367 11.04 20.70 -19.55
CA VAL A 367 12.11 19.76 -19.94
C VAL A 367 12.89 19.28 -18.71
N VAL A 368 13.27 20.19 -17.81
CA VAL A 368 13.94 19.84 -16.54
C VAL A 368 13.04 18.97 -15.66
N LEU A 369 11.73 19.22 -15.60
CA LEU A 369 10.78 18.42 -14.83
C LEU A 369 10.61 17.00 -15.40
N HIS A 370 10.61 16.82 -16.73
CA HIS A 370 10.60 15.48 -17.35
C HIS A 370 11.89 14.71 -17.07
N LEU A 371 13.04 15.39 -17.14
CA LEU A 371 14.34 14.81 -16.78
C LEU A 371 14.42 14.43 -15.29
N TRP A 372 13.92 15.29 -14.40
CA TRP A 372 13.79 15.00 -12.98
C TRP A 372 12.90 13.77 -12.73
N ASN A 373 11.76 13.67 -13.41
CA ASN A 373 10.87 12.51 -13.30
C ASN A 373 11.56 11.20 -13.73
N LEU A 374 12.36 11.21 -14.80
CA LEU A 374 13.14 10.05 -15.25
C LEU A 374 14.15 9.58 -14.17
N VAL A 375 14.89 10.52 -13.58
CA VAL A 375 15.82 10.24 -12.47
C VAL A 375 15.07 9.75 -11.23
N ALA A 376 13.94 10.38 -10.90
CA ALA A 376 13.11 10.02 -9.75
C ALA A 376 12.52 8.61 -9.86
N LEU A 377 11.98 8.22 -11.02
CA LEU A 377 11.50 6.85 -11.30
C LEU A 377 12.62 5.81 -11.12
N THR A 378 13.83 6.15 -11.57
CA THR A 378 15.00 5.27 -11.42
C THR A 378 15.36 5.08 -9.94
N LEU A 379 15.40 6.16 -9.16
CA LEU A 379 15.68 6.12 -7.72
C LEU A 379 14.54 5.48 -6.90
N ASP A 380 13.28 5.62 -7.32
CA ASP A 380 12.14 5.01 -6.64
C ASP A 380 12.19 3.47 -6.70
N SER A 381 12.76 2.89 -7.77
CA SER A 381 13.01 1.45 -7.84
C SER A 381 13.92 0.93 -6.72
N LEU A 382 14.96 1.70 -6.35
CA LEU A 382 15.81 1.42 -5.19
C LEU A 382 15.05 1.67 -3.87
N ALA A 383 14.21 2.72 -3.81
CA ALA A 383 13.39 3.01 -2.63
C ALA A 383 12.37 1.91 -2.33
N ILE A 384 11.75 1.31 -3.36
CA ILE A 384 10.86 0.14 -3.24
C ILE A 384 11.62 -1.05 -2.65
N ALA A 385 12.81 -1.36 -3.17
CA ALA A 385 13.65 -2.44 -2.64
C ALA A 385 14.05 -2.18 -1.16
N ALA A 386 14.39 -0.93 -0.83
CA ALA A 386 14.69 -0.50 0.53
C ALA A 386 13.50 -0.69 1.46
N GLN A 387 12.32 -0.18 1.08
CA GLN A 387 11.08 -0.27 1.86
C GLN A 387 10.73 -1.72 2.18
N THR A 388 10.80 -2.61 1.18
CA THR A 388 10.55 -4.04 1.36
C THR A 388 11.54 -4.69 2.33
N LEU A 389 12.85 -4.46 2.15
CA LEU A 389 13.89 -5.12 2.96
C LEU A 389 13.91 -4.60 4.40
N ILE A 390 13.81 -3.28 4.59
CA ILE A 390 13.75 -2.63 5.90
C ILE A 390 12.44 -3.01 6.61
N GLY A 391 11.31 -3.02 5.89
CA GLY A 391 10.03 -3.47 6.41
C GLY A 391 10.06 -4.92 6.91
N ALA A 392 10.71 -5.82 6.17
CA ALA A 392 10.90 -7.21 6.60
C ALA A 392 11.88 -7.35 7.78
N ALA A 393 12.92 -6.51 7.87
CA ALA A 393 13.83 -6.51 9.03
C ALA A 393 13.14 -6.01 10.31
N LEU A 394 12.34 -4.94 10.23
CA LEU A 394 11.52 -4.44 11.34
C LEU A 394 10.42 -5.42 11.74
N GLY A 395 9.79 -6.08 10.76
CA GLY A 395 8.76 -7.10 10.99
C GLY A 395 9.26 -8.28 11.84
N GLY A 396 10.48 -8.75 11.57
CA GLY A 396 11.13 -9.82 12.34
C GLY A 396 11.87 -9.34 13.58
N GLY A 397 11.51 -8.19 14.17
CA GLY A 397 12.11 -7.64 15.40
C GLY A 397 13.54 -7.09 15.27
N ARG A 398 14.23 -7.32 14.15
CA ARG A 398 15.66 -7.02 13.92
C ARG A 398 15.91 -5.54 13.62
N SER A 399 15.59 -4.69 14.59
CA SER A 399 15.71 -3.21 14.50
C SER A 399 17.13 -2.72 14.24
N ALA A 400 18.15 -3.42 14.77
CA ALA A 400 19.56 -3.12 14.48
C ALA A 400 19.90 -3.36 13.00
N ALA A 401 19.54 -4.53 12.47
CA ALA A 401 19.70 -4.85 11.05
C ALA A 401 18.91 -3.88 10.16
N ALA A 402 17.67 -3.53 10.52
CA ALA A 402 16.88 -2.55 9.78
C ALA A 402 17.59 -1.18 9.65
N ARG A 403 18.26 -0.71 10.71
CA ARG A 403 19.04 0.54 10.70
C ARG A 403 20.33 0.42 9.89
N GLN A 404 20.99 -0.75 9.91
CA GLN A 404 22.16 -1.03 9.07
C GLN A 404 21.79 -1.08 7.58
N LEU A 405 20.69 -1.76 7.23
CA LEU A 405 20.13 -1.82 5.88
C LEU A 405 19.77 -0.42 5.36
N ALA A 406 19.09 0.39 6.19
CA ALA A 406 18.77 1.77 5.85
C ALA A 406 20.05 2.56 5.51
N ARG A 407 21.08 2.52 6.38
CA ARG A 407 22.34 3.21 6.14
C ARG A 407 23.05 2.71 4.87
N GLN A 408 23.13 1.40 4.67
CA GLN A 408 23.79 0.81 3.49
C GLN A 408 23.10 1.22 2.19
N ILE A 409 21.77 1.12 2.13
CA ILE A 409 21.00 1.47 0.94
C ILE A 409 21.00 2.98 0.72
N THR A 410 20.95 3.82 1.76
CA THR A 410 21.14 5.27 1.61
C THR A 410 22.49 5.60 0.97
N VAL A 411 23.60 5.00 1.43
CA VAL A 411 24.93 5.23 0.84
C VAL A 411 24.96 4.80 -0.63
N TRP A 412 24.37 3.66 -0.98
CA TRP A 412 24.30 3.20 -2.38
C TRP A 412 23.42 4.10 -3.26
N SER A 413 22.24 4.51 -2.78
CA SER A 413 21.36 5.44 -3.48
C SER A 413 22.00 6.81 -3.64
N THR A 414 22.73 7.32 -2.65
CA THR A 414 23.50 8.57 -2.76
C THR A 414 24.63 8.44 -3.77
N GLY A 415 25.40 7.35 -3.75
CA GLY A 415 26.46 7.11 -4.75
C GLY A 415 25.91 7.03 -6.18
N PHE A 416 24.78 6.37 -6.37
CA PHE A 416 24.10 6.27 -7.66
C PHE A 416 23.46 7.61 -8.10
N ALA A 417 22.90 8.39 -7.18
CA ALA A 417 22.39 9.73 -7.45
C ALA A 417 23.52 10.72 -7.82
N VAL A 418 24.68 10.63 -7.16
CA VAL A 418 25.88 11.41 -7.53
C VAL A 418 26.39 11.00 -8.91
N TRP A 419 26.39 9.70 -9.23
CA TRP A 419 26.74 9.23 -10.58
C TRP A 419 25.79 9.77 -11.66
N LEU A 420 24.47 9.76 -11.41
CA LEU A 420 23.48 10.38 -12.30
C LEU A 420 23.71 11.90 -12.42
N ALA A 421 23.96 12.60 -11.31
CA ALA A 421 24.25 14.05 -11.33
C ALA A 421 25.51 14.38 -12.15
N VAL A 422 26.58 13.58 -12.02
CA VAL A 422 27.81 13.73 -12.83
C VAL A 422 27.53 13.44 -14.31
N LEU A 423 26.73 12.43 -14.63
CA LEU A 423 26.32 12.13 -16.01
C LEU A 423 25.54 13.28 -16.64
N PHE A 424 24.63 13.91 -15.88
CA PHE A 424 23.86 15.08 -16.33
C PHE A 424 24.73 16.33 -16.43
N ALA A 425 25.66 16.57 -15.50
CA ALA A 425 26.61 17.68 -15.57
C ALA A 425 27.53 17.55 -16.80
N ALA A 426 28.06 16.36 -17.09
CA ALA A 426 28.81 16.08 -18.31
C ALA A 426 27.94 16.22 -19.58
N GLY A 427 26.65 15.88 -19.47
CA GLY A 427 25.66 16.01 -20.53
C GLY A 427 25.18 17.45 -20.83
N HIS A 428 25.52 18.44 -20.00
CA HIS A 428 24.98 19.82 -20.04
C HIS A 428 24.98 20.49 -21.43
N HIS A 429 25.99 20.24 -22.27
CA HIS A 429 26.06 20.84 -23.62
C HIS A 429 25.27 20.10 -24.70
N VAL A 430 24.96 18.81 -24.48
CA VAL A 430 24.34 17.93 -25.48
C VAL A 430 22.88 17.68 -25.14
N MET A 431 22.57 17.32 -23.89
CA MET A 431 21.23 16.89 -23.48
C MET A 431 20.14 17.96 -23.71
N PRO A 432 20.31 19.27 -23.36
CA PRO A 432 19.30 20.28 -23.67
C PRO A 432 18.95 20.39 -25.15
N ARG A 433 19.95 20.25 -26.03
CA ARG A 433 19.80 20.33 -27.49
C ARG A 433 19.09 19.12 -28.10
N LEU A 434 18.89 18.03 -27.35
CA LEU A 434 18.05 16.90 -27.77
C LEU A 434 16.55 17.22 -27.64
N PHE A 435 16.17 18.18 -26.79
CA PHE A 435 14.77 18.55 -26.55
C PHE A 435 14.33 19.77 -27.35
N THR A 436 15.24 20.70 -27.64
CA THR A 436 14.92 21.93 -28.40
C THR A 436 16.14 22.54 -29.09
N SER A 437 15.89 23.19 -30.22
CA SER A 437 16.85 24.06 -30.93
C SER A 437 16.64 25.56 -30.65
N ASP A 438 15.63 25.92 -29.85
CA ASP A 438 15.31 27.30 -29.51
C ASP A 438 16.37 27.91 -28.58
N ALA A 439 16.97 29.03 -29.00
CA ALA A 439 18.08 29.66 -28.30
C ALA A 439 17.65 30.27 -26.94
N ASP A 440 16.44 30.79 -26.82
CA ASP A 440 15.93 31.39 -25.58
C ASP A 440 15.62 30.29 -24.56
N VAL A 441 15.01 29.18 -25.00
CA VAL A 441 14.77 28.01 -24.15
C VAL A 441 16.09 27.41 -23.68
N LEU A 442 17.07 27.24 -24.57
CA LEU A 442 18.40 26.73 -24.22
C LEU A 442 19.13 27.66 -23.23
N GLY A 443 18.99 28.98 -23.38
CA GLY A 443 19.52 29.97 -22.44
C GLY A 443 18.91 29.83 -21.04
N GLN A 444 17.58 29.68 -20.95
CA GLN A 444 16.89 29.44 -19.67
C GLN A 444 17.28 28.08 -19.06
N MET A 445 17.36 27.01 -19.86
CA MET A 445 17.78 25.68 -19.42
C MET A 445 19.19 25.69 -18.81
N GLY A 446 20.13 26.46 -19.36
CA GLY A 446 21.48 26.58 -18.81
C GLY A 446 21.54 27.10 -17.37
N SER A 447 20.54 27.88 -16.93
CA SER A 447 20.40 28.31 -15.54
C SER A 447 19.70 27.26 -14.65
N ALA A 448 18.69 26.57 -15.19
CA ALA A 448 17.90 25.58 -14.48
C ALA A 448 18.62 24.22 -14.29
N TRP A 449 19.58 23.88 -15.15
CA TRP A 449 20.27 22.58 -15.18
C TRP A 449 21.07 22.24 -13.92
N TRP A 450 21.44 23.25 -13.13
CA TRP A 450 22.28 23.11 -11.94
C TRP A 450 21.47 23.03 -10.62
N PHE A 451 20.14 23.00 -10.71
CA PHE A 451 19.19 22.81 -9.61
C PHE A 451 18.58 21.40 -9.60
#